data_AF-A0A1V6GG41-F1
#
_entry.id   AF-A0A1V6GG41-F1
#
_cell.length_a   1.000
_cell.length_b   1.000
_cell.length_c   1.000
_cell.angle_alpha   90.00
_cell.angle_beta   90.00
_cell.angle_gamma   90.00
#
_symmetry.space_group_name_H-M   'P 1'
#
loop_
_entity.id
_entity.type
_entity.pdbx_description
1 polymer ?
#
loop_
_entity_poly.entity_id
_entity_poly.type
_entity_poly.pdbx_seq_one_letter_code
_entity_poly.pdbx_strand_id
1 'polypeptide(L)'
;MASTYSISGLASGLDWSTMISQLVELQRRPITLLEGNKATLSEKKTAWGEVNTMLLSLKTAAGSLNSLDDFNLYKPSATVSGTSRSVGDLMSFAVGTNASEGTYDITVTQLAKAQKLVSGSFGSTTEALGISGDLVINGRVLSLAGTDSLATIQSKINALNSGEDPAGVTASIMSVSSGEYRLTLTSKTTGAQGMSLENGSGSDVLAQLGLVEIVAGQDAVIMVDGFTITRSTNQISDVIGGVTLNLLGEDEGATITLDITRDNDGVKKKIQEFVDSYNKLESYIDKQNTVSGDGKTTGTLFADSTLRSVLGTLKKTILSEVSGLDSTLNHLSLIGISIDRTGQLSIDDTVLDGYLETNFDDVVDLFAARGRSTSSELTYVFSGVRTVPGDYEVEITQVATRASVTGSGFSGSLSSDVALDFTAPGGSAKTITLSAGSDITAIVGAINADSSLGVIAEDIGGQLRLTSTSYGSTGFSLSVTGGDIGIADGTYTGLDVAGRIRQQGSSEWMTMTGRGRTLTGDAGQDVDGLAMLYTGTSTGVMDFSFFEGICSKLDKALYSMTDSVDGFVATRQKTLQGQMDKIDKKIENMEVRLSRYQETMIAKYAAMESMLNTLQSQQSWLSSQISSLTGNK
;
A
#
# COMPACT_ATOMS: atom_id res chain seq x y z
N MET A 1 -34.36 -50.69 -10.71
CA MET A 1 -35.49 -51.52 -10.25
C MET A 1 -36.75 -50.98 -10.88
N ALA A 2 -37.53 -51.84 -11.53
CA ALA A 2 -38.71 -51.44 -12.30
C ALA A 2 -39.76 -50.77 -11.38
N SER A 3 -40.16 -49.55 -11.74
CA SER A 3 -41.26 -48.83 -11.10
C SER A 3 -42.58 -49.50 -11.46
N THR A 4 -43.05 -50.40 -10.61
CA THR A 4 -44.43 -50.89 -10.65
C THR A 4 -45.32 -49.73 -10.20
N TYR A 5 -45.95 -49.02 -11.14
CA TYR A 5 -47.02 -48.08 -10.84
C TYR A 5 -48.24 -48.89 -10.34
N SER A 6 -48.30 -49.15 -9.03
CA SER A 6 -49.50 -49.68 -8.39
C SER A 6 -50.55 -48.58 -8.38
N ILE A 7 -51.63 -48.76 -9.11
CA ILE A 7 -52.78 -47.85 -9.10
C ILE A 7 -53.43 -47.95 -7.70
N SER A 8 -53.32 -46.89 -6.92
CA SER A 8 -53.87 -46.74 -5.56
C SER A 8 -55.38 -46.95 -5.53
N GLY A 9 -55.89 -47.77 -4.62
CA GLY A 9 -57.30 -47.79 -4.23
C GLY A 9 -58.24 -48.56 -5.17
N LEU A 10 -57.73 -49.45 -6.02
CA LEU A 10 -58.56 -50.23 -6.96
C LEU A 10 -59.50 -51.21 -6.26
N ALA A 11 -59.10 -51.76 -5.11
CA ALA A 11 -59.89 -52.75 -4.36
C ALA A 11 -60.78 -52.12 -3.27
N SER A 12 -60.29 -51.09 -2.59
CA SER A 12 -60.92 -50.54 -1.37
C SER A 12 -61.70 -49.24 -1.61
N GLY A 13 -61.46 -48.54 -2.72
CA GLY A 13 -61.96 -47.19 -2.97
C GLY A 13 -61.30 -46.09 -2.12
N LEU A 14 -60.24 -46.41 -1.35
CA LEU A 14 -59.50 -45.46 -0.53
C LEU A 14 -58.19 -45.06 -1.22
N ASP A 15 -57.99 -43.75 -1.43
CA ASP A 15 -56.73 -43.22 -1.93
C ASP A 15 -55.69 -43.15 -0.81
N TRP A 16 -55.06 -44.29 -0.54
CA TRP A 16 -54.03 -44.38 0.48
C TRP A 16 -52.75 -43.60 0.12
N SER A 17 -52.53 -43.27 -1.17
CA SER A 17 -51.36 -42.53 -1.62
C SER A 17 -51.34 -41.09 -1.09
N THR A 18 -52.48 -40.41 -1.13
CA THR A 18 -52.65 -39.07 -0.54
C THR A 18 -52.62 -39.12 0.98
N MET A 19 -53.19 -40.14 1.61
CA MET A 19 -53.15 -40.30 3.07
C MET A 19 -51.72 -40.57 3.59
N ILE A 20 -50.93 -41.39 2.90
CA ILE A 20 -49.51 -41.59 3.22
C ILE A 20 -48.75 -40.27 3.06
N SER A 21 -49.01 -39.52 1.98
CA SER A 21 -48.38 -38.22 1.74
C SER A 21 -48.67 -37.23 2.89
N GLN A 22 -49.92 -37.16 3.35
CA GLN A 22 -50.32 -36.33 4.50
C GLN A 22 -49.65 -36.80 5.82
N LEU A 23 -49.51 -38.11 6.03
CA LEU A 23 -48.82 -38.66 7.21
C LEU A 23 -47.32 -38.37 7.18
N VAL A 24 -46.69 -38.45 6.00
CA VAL A 24 -45.28 -38.10 5.80
C VAL A 24 -45.07 -36.60 6.02
N GLU A 25 -45.97 -35.75 5.50
CA GLU A 25 -45.92 -34.30 5.72
C GLU A 25 -46.05 -33.92 7.20
N LEU A 26 -46.97 -34.57 7.92
CA LEU A 26 -47.08 -34.40 9.38
C LEU A 26 -45.78 -34.80 10.09
N GLN A 27 -45.13 -35.89 9.66
CA GLN A 27 -43.84 -36.29 10.20
C GLN A 27 -42.65 -35.45 9.74
N ARG A 28 -42.81 -34.63 8.69
CA ARG A 28 -41.79 -33.67 8.26
C ARG A 28 -41.78 -32.40 9.12
N ARG A 29 -42.80 -32.12 9.92
CA ARG A 29 -42.87 -30.91 10.79
C ARG A 29 -41.60 -30.64 11.60
N PRO A 30 -40.97 -31.63 12.26
CA PRO A 30 -39.73 -31.39 13.02
C PRO A 30 -38.55 -31.00 12.13
N ILE A 31 -38.49 -31.50 10.88
CA ILE A 31 -37.50 -31.07 9.87
C ILE A 31 -37.74 -29.61 9.50
N THR A 32 -38.99 -29.21 9.25
CA THR A 32 -39.33 -27.82 8.93
C THR A 32 -38.98 -26.85 10.05
N LEU A 33 -39.13 -27.24 11.32
CA LEU A 33 -38.68 -26.44 12.46
C LEU A 33 -37.15 -26.29 12.49
N LEU A 34 -36.40 -27.35 12.16
CA LEU A 34 -34.95 -27.31 12.05
C LEU A 34 -34.49 -26.45 10.86
N GLU A 35 -35.16 -26.53 9.71
CA GLU A 35 -34.92 -25.66 8.55
C GLU A 35 -35.12 -24.18 8.93
N GLY A 36 -36.20 -23.85 9.65
CA GLY A 36 -36.43 -22.49 10.16
C GLY A 36 -35.36 -22.02 11.15
N ASN A 37 -34.93 -22.89 12.07
CA ASN A 37 -33.82 -22.59 12.98
C ASN A 37 -32.51 -22.35 12.23
N LYS A 38 -32.22 -23.14 11.19
CA LYS A 38 -31.05 -22.95 10.32
C LYS A 38 -31.12 -21.62 9.58
N ALA A 39 -32.28 -21.26 9.03
CA ALA A 39 -32.48 -19.97 8.36
C ALA A 39 -32.17 -18.81 9.33
N THR A 40 -32.67 -18.88 10.57
CA THR A 40 -32.38 -17.88 11.62
C THR A 40 -30.88 -17.78 11.92
N LEU A 41 -30.17 -18.90 12.02
CA LEU A 41 -28.71 -18.90 12.22
C LEU A 41 -27.95 -18.32 11.03
N SER A 42 -28.44 -18.58 9.81
CA SER A 42 -27.89 -18.02 8.58
C SER A 42 -28.03 -16.50 8.55
N GLU A 43 -29.20 -15.97 8.90
CA GLU A 43 -29.43 -14.53 9.02
C GLU A 43 -28.51 -13.89 10.06
N LYS A 44 -28.35 -14.52 11.23
CA LYS A 44 -27.39 -14.06 12.26
C LYS A 44 -25.96 -14.03 11.72
N LYS A 45 -25.55 -15.04 10.95
CA LYS A 45 -24.21 -15.09 10.36
C LYS A 45 -24.01 -13.95 9.36
N THR A 46 -25.02 -13.66 8.53
CA THR A 46 -25.01 -12.52 7.59
C THR A 46 -24.91 -11.19 8.34
N ALA A 47 -25.71 -10.99 9.38
CA ALA A 47 -25.66 -9.79 10.22
C ALA A 47 -24.27 -9.59 10.85
N TRP A 48 -23.61 -10.66 11.32
CA TRP A 48 -22.22 -10.58 11.78
C TRP A 48 -21.22 -10.23 10.68
N GLY A 49 -21.50 -10.60 9.42
CA GLY A 49 -20.68 -10.17 8.28
C GLY A 49 -20.81 -8.67 7.99
N GLU A 50 -22.00 -8.10 8.17
CA GLU A 50 -22.22 -6.65 8.09
C GLU A 50 -21.48 -5.92 9.22
N VAL A 51 -21.56 -6.43 10.46
CA VAL A 51 -20.79 -5.89 11.59
C VAL A 51 -19.29 -5.93 11.31
N ASN A 52 -18.77 -7.04 10.76
CA ASN A 52 -17.35 -7.15 10.39
C ASN A 52 -16.95 -6.07 9.38
N THR A 53 -17.81 -5.84 8.38
CA THR A 53 -17.56 -4.83 7.34
C THR A 53 -17.51 -3.43 7.95
N MET A 54 -18.42 -3.11 8.88
CA MET A 54 -18.43 -1.82 9.58
C MET A 54 -17.22 -1.65 10.52
N LEU A 55 -16.79 -2.71 11.21
CA LEU A 55 -15.58 -2.70 12.03
C LEU A 55 -14.32 -2.50 11.18
N LEU A 56 -14.25 -3.13 10.00
CA LEU A 56 -13.15 -2.92 9.06
C LEU A 56 -13.16 -1.49 8.51
N SER A 57 -14.32 -0.92 8.18
CA SER A 57 -14.41 0.50 7.79
C SER A 57 -13.93 1.43 8.90
N LEU A 58 -14.33 1.20 10.15
CA LEU A 58 -13.84 1.95 11.30
C LEU A 58 -12.34 1.78 11.50
N LYS A 59 -11.82 0.56 11.29
CA LYS A 59 -10.38 0.28 11.36
C LYS A 59 -9.61 1.07 10.31
N THR A 60 -10.09 1.12 9.07
CA THR A 60 -9.46 1.93 8.01
C THR A 60 -9.48 3.41 8.37
N ALA A 61 -10.62 3.94 8.85
CA ALA A 61 -10.73 5.35 9.23
C ALA A 61 -9.80 5.70 10.41
N ALA A 62 -9.76 4.86 11.45
CA ALA A 62 -8.81 5.03 12.56
C ALA A 62 -7.34 4.90 12.10
N GLY A 63 -7.05 3.96 11.19
CA GLY A 63 -5.72 3.77 10.60
C GLY A 63 -5.22 5.01 9.85
N SER A 64 -6.11 5.78 9.22
CA SER A 64 -5.78 7.04 8.54
C SER A 64 -5.54 8.24 9.46
N LEU A 65 -5.51 8.00 10.78
CA LEU A 65 -5.26 8.97 11.85
C LEU A 65 -4.30 8.37 12.91
N ASN A 66 -3.49 7.37 12.53
CA ASN A 66 -2.71 6.58 13.49
C ASN A 66 -1.23 6.98 13.57
N SER A 67 -0.75 7.82 12.65
CA SER A 67 0.65 8.29 12.60
C SER A 67 0.73 9.80 12.34
N LEU A 68 1.87 10.42 12.65
CA LEU A 68 2.10 11.85 12.36
C LEU A 68 1.96 12.16 10.86
N ASP A 69 2.45 11.27 9.99
CA ASP A 69 2.39 11.45 8.54
C ASP A 69 0.94 11.50 8.03
N ASP A 70 0.00 10.83 8.71
CA ASP A 70 -1.42 10.91 8.37
C ASP A 70 -2.00 12.31 8.56
N PHE A 71 -1.39 13.12 9.42
CA PHE A 71 -1.77 14.49 9.73
C PHE A 71 -0.96 15.53 8.94
N ASN A 72 0.15 15.13 8.31
CA ASN A 72 0.97 16.00 7.45
C ASN A 72 0.34 16.21 6.08
N LEU A 73 -0.85 16.82 6.08
CA LEU A 73 -1.56 17.26 4.89
C LEU A 73 -1.26 18.75 4.65
N TYR A 74 -0.87 19.08 3.43
CA TYR A 74 -0.57 20.44 3.02
C TYR A 74 -1.37 20.79 1.78
N LYS A 75 -1.98 21.97 1.79
CA LYS A 75 -2.71 22.52 0.65
C LYS A 75 -1.90 23.65 0.01
N PRO A 76 -1.60 23.54 -1.29
CA PRO A 76 -1.04 24.67 -2.02
C PRO A 76 -2.16 25.63 -2.45
N SER A 77 -1.89 26.92 -2.36
CA SER A 77 -2.64 27.97 -3.04
C SER A 77 -1.65 28.84 -3.81
N ALA A 78 -2.00 29.23 -5.03
CA ALA A 78 -1.14 30.07 -5.82
C ALA A 78 -1.91 31.24 -6.40
N THR A 79 -1.24 32.39 -6.43
CA THR A 79 -1.71 33.58 -7.14
C THR A 79 -0.67 33.98 -8.17
N VAL A 80 -1.08 34.69 -9.22
CA VAL A 80 -0.17 35.20 -10.23
C VAL A 80 -0.38 36.70 -10.39
N SER A 81 0.72 37.43 -10.50
CA SER A 81 0.75 38.86 -10.76
C SER A 81 1.65 39.18 -11.95
N GLY A 82 1.52 40.37 -12.52
CA GLY A 82 2.36 40.82 -13.65
C GLY A 82 1.93 40.31 -15.04
N THR A 83 0.89 39.47 -15.14
CA THR A 83 0.38 38.93 -16.40
C THR A 83 -1.15 38.84 -16.42
N SER A 84 -1.74 38.67 -17.61
CA SER A 84 -3.15 38.35 -17.80
C SER A 84 -3.43 36.84 -17.83
N ARG A 85 -2.39 36.02 -17.85
CA ARG A 85 -2.48 34.55 -17.82
C ARG A 85 -2.85 34.06 -16.43
N SER A 86 -3.54 32.92 -16.36
CA SER A 86 -3.82 32.25 -15.09
C SER A 86 -2.62 31.41 -14.63
N VAL A 87 -2.58 31.05 -13.35
CA VAL A 87 -1.54 30.15 -12.81
C VAL A 87 -1.50 28.84 -13.63
N GLY A 88 -2.65 28.26 -13.95
CA GLY A 88 -2.75 27.00 -14.70
C GLY A 88 -2.25 27.07 -16.15
N ASP A 89 -2.12 28.27 -16.72
CA ASP A 89 -1.52 28.44 -18.05
C ASP A 89 0.02 28.44 -18.01
N LEU A 90 0.61 28.60 -16.83
CA LEU A 90 2.05 28.73 -16.60
C LEU A 90 2.62 27.52 -15.88
N MET A 91 1.90 27.00 -14.87
CA MET A 91 2.39 25.95 -14.00
C MET A 91 1.25 25.17 -13.33
N SER A 92 1.49 23.90 -13.06
CA SER A 92 0.77 23.15 -12.03
C SER A 92 1.74 22.62 -10.98
N PHE A 93 1.26 22.37 -9.77
CA PHE A 93 2.08 21.91 -8.65
C PHE A 93 1.41 20.75 -7.92
N ALA A 94 2.23 19.87 -7.36
CA ALA A 94 1.82 18.80 -6.48
C ALA A 94 2.62 18.90 -5.17
N VAL A 95 1.95 18.71 -4.04
CA VAL A 95 2.56 18.79 -2.70
C VAL A 95 2.45 17.42 -2.05
N GLY A 96 3.59 16.91 -1.57
CA GLY A 96 3.72 15.65 -0.86
C GLY A 96 3.64 15.82 0.66
N THR A 97 3.66 14.69 1.39
CA THR A 97 3.57 14.65 2.86
C THR A 97 4.81 15.19 3.58
N ASN A 98 5.94 15.27 2.89
CA ASN A 98 7.20 15.84 3.39
C ASN A 98 7.37 17.33 3.07
N ALA A 99 6.32 17.99 2.57
CA ALA A 99 6.33 19.43 2.39
C ALA A 99 6.37 20.16 3.74
N SER A 100 6.66 21.46 3.67
CA SER A 100 6.63 22.35 4.84
C SER A 100 5.91 23.63 4.45
N GLU A 101 5.31 24.28 5.45
CA GLU A 101 4.65 25.57 5.24
C GLU A 101 5.64 26.62 4.78
N GLY A 102 5.22 27.45 3.83
CA GLY A 102 6.08 28.47 3.25
C GLY A 102 5.45 29.14 2.04
N THR A 103 5.97 30.32 1.72
CA THR A 103 5.58 31.10 0.55
C THR A 103 6.79 31.21 -0.37
N TYR A 104 6.59 30.96 -1.66
CA TYR A 104 7.63 30.97 -2.68
C TYR A 104 7.21 31.81 -3.87
N ASP A 105 8.05 32.75 -4.28
CA ASP A 105 7.84 33.53 -5.50
C ASP A 105 8.56 32.88 -6.67
N ILE A 106 7.78 32.41 -7.65
CA ILE A 106 8.25 31.62 -8.77
C ILE A 106 7.99 32.36 -10.08
N THR A 107 9.01 32.51 -10.91
CA THR A 107 8.91 33.05 -12.27
C THR A 107 9.43 32.02 -13.26
N VAL A 108 8.66 31.70 -14.30
CA VAL A 108 9.07 30.77 -15.36
C VAL A 108 9.62 31.56 -16.53
N THR A 109 10.93 31.62 -16.68
CA THR A 109 11.57 32.41 -17.74
C THR A 109 11.74 31.61 -19.03
N GLN A 110 11.93 30.29 -18.92
CA GLN A 110 12.14 29.42 -20.08
C GLN A 110 11.67 27.99 -19.81
N LEU A 111 11.02 27.36 -20.79
CA LEU A 111 10.69 25.93 -20.75
C LEU A 111 11.82 25.06 -21.33
N ALA A 112 11.97 23.86 -20.79
CA ALA A 112 12.81 22.84 -21.37
C ALA A 112 12.20 22.34 -22.70
N LYS A 113 13.03 22.22 -23.75
CA LYS A 113 12.61 21.66 -25.06
C LYS A 113 13.49 20.50 -25.44
N ALA A 114 12.89 19.54 -26.13
CA ALA A 114 13.59 18.40 -26.70
C ALA A 114 14.19 18.80 -28.04
N GLN A 115 15.45 18.40 -28.26
CA GLN A 115 16.12 18.63 -29.52
C GLN A 115 15.40 17.89 -30.66
N LYS A 116 15.28 18.55 -31.82
CA LYS A 116 14.67 17.98 -33.02
C LYS A 116 15.52 18.27 -34.24
N LEU A 117 15.87 17.20 -34.96
CA LEU A 117 16.59 17.25 -36.23
C LEU A 117 15.70 16.74 -37.36
N VAL A 118 15.92 17.26 -38.56
CA VAL A 118 15.23 16.88 -39.79
C VAL A 118 16.24 16.63 -40.90
N SER A 119 16.05 15.55 -41.64
CA SER A 119 16.91 15.18 -42.77
C SER A 119 16.72 16.07 -43.99
N GLY A 120 17.58 15.86 -44.98
CA GLY A 120 17.32 16.25 -46.37
C GLY A 120 16.03 15.62 -46.94
N SER A 121 15.69 16.03 -48.16
CA SER A 121 14.50 15.53 -48.88
C SER A 121 14.79 14.20 -49.58
N PHE A 122 13.85 13.27 -49.47
CA PHE A 122 13.86 11.97 -50.15
C PHE A 122 12.61 11.78 -51.01
N GLY A 123 12.77 11.15 -52.18
CA GLY A 123 11.69 10.95 -53.16
C GLY A 123 10.70 9.84 -52.81
N SER A 124 11.10 8.89 -51.97
CA SER A 124 10.32 7.70 -51.60
C SER A 124 10.64 7.24 -50.17
N THR A 125 9.68 6.59 -49.51
CA THR A 125 9.86 6.00 -48.19
C THR A 125 10.33 4.54 -48.24
N THR A 126 10.15 3.87 -49.37
CA THR A 126 10.38 2.42 -49.53
C THR A 126 11.53 2.07 -50.46
N GLU A 127 11.98 3.01 -51.29
CA GLU A 127 13.15 2.80 -52.14
C GLU A 127 14.44 2.87 -51.32
N ALA A 128 15.44 2.09 -51.76
CA ALA A 128 16.75 2.06 -51.11
C ALA A 128 17.47 3.40 -51.28
N LEU A 129 18.01 3.94 -50.18
CA LEU A 129 18.65 5.25 -50.19
C LEU A 129 20.12 5.21 -50.66
N GLY A 130 20.73 4.02 -50.73
CA GLY A 130 22.14 3.87 -51.10
C GLY A 130 23.13 4.32 -50.01
N ILE A 131 22.64 4.64 -48.81
CA ILE A 131 23.43 5.08 -47.66
C ILE A 131 23.95 3.85 -46.91
N SER A 132 25.25 3.77 -46.64
CA SER A 132 25.84 2.65 -45.90
C SER A 132 26.98 3.09 -44.97
N GLY A 133 26.99 2.52 -43.77
CA GLY A 133 27.89 2.88 -42.68
C GLY A 133 27.19 2.78 -41.32
N ASP A 134 27.92 3.09 -40.26
CA ASP A 134 27.38 3.11 -38.91
C ASP A 134 27.07 4.54 -38.46
N LEU A 135 25.93 4.70 -37.81
CA LEU A 135 25.54 5.92 -37.10
C LEU A 135 25.57 5.64 -35.60
N VAL A 136 26.26 6.48 -34.82
CA VAL A 136 26.25 6.38 -33.37
C VAL A 136 25.25 7.39 -32.80
N ILE A 137 24.23 6.91 -32.07
CA ILE A 137 23.20 7.72 -31.44
C ILE A 137 23.29 7.53 -29.92
N ASN A 138 23.62 8.59 -29.18
CA ASN A 138 23.81 8.53 -27.72
C ASN A 138 24.68 7.32 -27.29
N GLY A 139 25.82 7.13 -27.96
CA GLY A 139 26.75 6.02 -27.70
C GLY A 139 26.35 4.66 -28.31
N ARG A 140 25.18 4.54 -28.96
CA ARG A 140 24.77 3.31 -29.65
C ARG A 140 25.05 3.28 -31.13
N VAL A 141 25.74 2.22 -31.56
CA VAL A 141 26.01 1.94 -32.97
C VAL A 141 24.75 1.42 -33.67
N LEU A 142 24.40 2.04 -34.79
CA LEU A 142 23.36 1.65 -35.72
C LEU A 142 23.94 1.41 -37.11
N SER A 143 23.97 0.15 -37.54
CA SER A 143 24.47 -0.19 -38.87
C SER A 143 23.41 -0.04 -39.96
N LEU A 144 23.74 0.78 -40.97
CA LEU A 144 22.94 1.01 -42.17
C LEU A 144 23.55 0.30 -43.39
N ALA A 145 22.69 -0.40 -44.13
CA ALA A 145 23.03 -1.04 -45.40
C ALA A 145 22.51 -0.19 -46.56
N GLY A 146 23.21 -0.20 -47.70
CA GLY A 146 22.80 0.58 -48.89
C GLY A 146 21.41 0.20 -49.44
N THR A 147 20.89 -0.97 -49.07
CA THR A 147 19.53 -1.43 -49.39
C THR A 147 18.45 -0.89 -48.45
N ASP A 148 18.81 -0.21 -47.36
CA ASP A 148 17.86 0.32 -46.40
C ASP A 148 17.06 1.49 -47.00
N SER A 149 15.75 1.46 -46.77
CA SER A 149 14.83 2.54 -47.10
C SER A 149 14.67 3.52 -45.94
N LEU A 150 14.05 4.68 -46.17
CA LEU A 150 13.74 5.65 -45.12
C LEU A 150 12.89 5.01 -43.99
N ALA A 151 11.91 4.17 -44.36
CA ALA A 151 11.08 3.43 -43.40
C ALA A 151 11.88 2.39 -42.59
N THR A 152 12.86 1.75 -43.23
CA THR A 152 13.78 0.82 -42.55
C THR A 152 14.66 1.55 -41.55
N ILE A 153 15.24 2.70 -41.94
CA ILE A 153 16.08 3.53 -41.05
C ILE A 153 15.27 4.03 -39.86
N GLN A 154 14.05 4.54 -40.08
CA GLN A 154 13.14 4.94 -39.01
C GLN A 154 12.92 3.80 -38.01
N SER A 155 12.62 2.60 -38.51
CA SER A 155 12.35 1.42 -37.68
C SER A 155 13.60 0.99 -36.90
N LYS A 156 14.77 1.01 -37.54
CA LYS A 156 16.07 0.70 -36.92
C LYS A 156 16.39 1.66 -35.78
N ILE A 157 16.24 2.97 -35.98
CA ILE A 157 16.46 3.98 -34.92
C ILE A 157 15.48 3.76 -33.76
N ASN A 158 14.20 3.55 -34.05
CA ASN A 158 13.20 3.32 -33.00
C ASN A 158 13.47 2.05 -32.20
N ALA A 159 14.01 1.00 -32.84
CA ALA A 159 14.40 -0.24 -32.18
C ALA A 159 15.54 -0.06 -31.15
N LEU A 160 16.39 0.97 -31.29
CA LEU A 160 17.43 1.29 -30.31
C LEU A 160 16.88 1.78 -28.96
N ASN A 161 15.57 2.02 -28.86
CA ASN A 161 14.91 2.36 -27.60
C ASN A 161 14.43 1.14 -26.81
N SER A 162 14.83 -0.07 -27.20
CA SER A 162 14.54 -1.31 -26.47
C SER A 162 15.78 -1.81 -25.71
N GLY A 163 15.58 -2.49 -24.58
CA GLY A 163 16.66 -3.00 -23.72
C GLY A 163 16.91 -2.17 -22.46
N GLU A 164 17.98 -2.48 -21.73
CA GLU A 164 18.30 -1.90 -20.41
C GLU A 164 18.81 -0.45 -20.45
N ASP A 165 19.24 0.04 -21.61
CA ASP A 165 19.92 1.34 -21.69
C ASP A 165 19.38 2.22 -22.85
N PRO A 166 18.08 2.33 -23.13
CA PRO A 166 17.53 2.88 -24.40
C PRO A 166 18.20 4.14 -24.99
N ALA A 167 18.35 4.22 -26.31
CA ALA A 167 19.03 5.34 -26.98
C ALA A 167 18.36 6.72 -26.81
N GLY A 168 17.10 6.75 -26.37
CA GLY A 168 16.42 8.00 -26.01
C GLY A 168 16.03 8.89 -27.19
N VAL A 169 15.96 8.35 -28.42
CA VAL A 169 15.67 9.12 -29.65
C VAL A 169 14.54 8.45 -30.43
N THR A 170 13.54 9.22 -30.83
CA THR A 170 12.42 8.74 -31.66
C THR A 170 12.58 9.24 -33.09
N ALA A 171 12.43 8.34 -34.06
CA ALA A 171 12.42 8.65 -35.48
C ALA A 171 11.00 8.57 -36.06
N SER A 172 10.64 9.56 -36.89
CA SER A 172 9.38 9.58 -37.65
C SER A 172 9.61 10.11 -39.06
N ILE A 173 8.72 9.75 -40.00
CA ILE A 173 8.76 10.27 -41.37
C ILE A 173 7.67 11.33 -41.52
N MET A 174 8.06 12.49 -42.04
CA MET A 174 7.18 13.59 -42.41
C MET A 174 7.03 13.62 -43.93
N SER A 175 5.79 13.60 -44.43
CA SER A 175 5.47 13.86 -45.84
C SER A 175 5.19 15.35 -46.03
N VAL A 176 6.09 16.05 -46.73
CA VAL A 176 6.00 17.51 -46.94
C VAL A 176 5.12 17.80 -48.17
N SER A 177 5.31 17.01 -49.23
CA SER A 177 4.51 17.06 -50.46
C SER A 177 4.61 15.72 -51.21
N SER A 178 3.89 15.59 -52.32
CA SER A 178 3.97 14.37 -53.15
C SER A 178 5.39 14.17 -53.68
N GLY A 179 6.07 13.13 -53.20
CA GLY A 179 7.46 12.85 -53.57
C GLY A 179 8.51 13.61 -52.76
N GLU A 180 8.12 14.20 -51.61
CA GLU A 180 9.07 14.80 -50.66
C GLU A 180 8.81 14.25 -49.24
N TYR A 181 9.73 13.41 -48.79
CA TYR A 181 9.72 12.80 -47.46
C TYR A 181 10.97 13.18 -46.67
N ARG A 182 10.83 13.39 -45.37
CA ARG A 182 11.93 13.73 -44.47
C ARG A 182 11.88 12.87 -43.21
N LEU A 183 13.04 12.37 -42.78
CA LEU A 183 13.22 11.75 -41.48
C LEU A 183 13.35 12.84 -40.41
N THR A 184 12.57 12.71 -39.35
CA THR A 184 12.62 13.56 -38.18
C THR A 184 13.16 12.73 -37.02
N LEU A 185 14.20 13.23 -36.36
CA LEU A 185 14.71 12.66 -35.11
C LEU A 185 14.35 13.61 -33.97
N THR A 186 13.75 13.08 -32.90
CA THR A 186 13.35 13.87 -31.73
C THR A 186 13.88 13.19 -30.48
N SER A 187 14.56 13.94 -29.62
CA SER A 187 14.96 13.44 -28.30
C SER A 187 13.71 13.10 -27.48
N LYS A 188 13.75 11.99 -26.74
CA LYS A 188 12.68 11.64 -25.78
C LYS A 188 12.75 12.49 -24.51
N THR A 189 13.90 13.08 -24.24
CA THR A 189 14.13 13.97 -23.11
C THR A 189 14.30 15.41 -23.58
N THR A 190 13.81 16.33 -22.77
CA THR A 190 14.12 17.76 -22.91
C THR A 190 15.50 18.07 -22.36
N GLY A 191 16.00 19.28 -22.60
CA GLY A 191 17.22 19.79 -22.01
C GLY A 191 18.31 20.14 -23.02
N ALA A 192 19.29 20.92 -22.59
CA ALA A 192 20.37 21.47 -23.41
C ALA A 192 21.33 20.41 -23.96
N GLN A 193 21.45 19.26 -23.29
CA GLN A 193 22.30 18.15 -23.78
C GLN A 193 21.82 17.57 -25.10
N GLY A 194 20.50 17.61 -25.37
CA GLY A 194 19.93 17.10 -26.62
C GLY A 194 20.28 15.63 -26.90
N MET A 195 20.68 15.36 -28.14
CA MET A 195 21.08 14.05 -28.67
C MET A 195 22.52 14.14 -29.18
N SER A 196 23.34 13.15 -28.88
CA SER A 196 24.63 12.95 -29.52
C SER A 196 24.47 12.11 -30.79
N LEU A 197 25.04 12.59 -31.89
CA LEU A 197 25.05 11.95 -33.19
C LEU A 197 26.47 11.99 -33.75
N GLU A 198 27.07 10.82 -33.97
CA GLU A 198 28.42 10.68 -34.49
C GLU A 198 28.46 9.67 -35.64
N ASN A 199 29.39 9.84 -36.57
CA ASN A 199 29.66 8.81 -37.57
C ASN A 199 30.47 7.68 -36.91
N GLY A 200 30.05 6.44 -37.10
CA GLY A 200 30.78 5.24 -36.71
C GLY A 200 31.73 4.76 -37.81
N SER A 201 31.79 3.45 -38.05
CA SER A 201 32.59 2.88 -39.14
C SER A 201 31.91 3.08 -40.52
N GLY A 202 32.70 3.26 -41.59
CA GLY A 202 32.17 3.37 -42.96
C GLY A 202 32.05 4.80 -43.50
N SER A 203 31.01 5.08 -44.29
CA SER A 203 30.78 6.37 -44.95
C SER A 203 30.20 7.43 -43.99
N ASP A 204 30.28 8.72 -44.36
CA ASP A 204 29.68 9.82 -43.59
C ASP A 204 28.14 9.82 -43.71
N VAL A 205 27.50 9.01 -42.85
CA VAL A 205 26.04 8.82 -42.81
C VAL A 205 25.33 10.13 -42.43
N LEU A 206 25.89 10.91 -41.50
CA LEU A 206 25.28 12.17 -41.06
C LEU A 206 25.17 13.19 -42.19
N ALA A 207 26.25 13.39 -42.95
CA ALA A 207 26.24 14.29 -44.11
C ALA A 207 25.31 13.77 -45.22
N GLN A 208 25.26 12.45 -45.44
CA GLN A 208 24.39 11.84 -46.45
C GLN A 208 22.90 11.94 -46.11
N LEU A 209 22.53 11.84 -44.82
CA LEU A 209 21.18 12.08 -44.35
C LEU A 209 20.82 13.57 -44.36
N GLY A 210 21.81 14.47 -44.35
CA GLY A 210 21.60 15.92 -44.40
C GLY A 210 20.79 16.41 -43.20
N LEU A 211 21.09 15.91 -42.00
CA LEU A 211 20.38 16.28 -40.78
C LEU A 211 20.67 17.74 -40.41
N VAL A 212 19.61 18.50 -40.23
CA VAL A 212 19.65 19.90 -39.76
C VAL A 212 18.81 20.00 -38.50
N GLU A 213 19.35 20.68 -37.50
CA GLU A 213 18.63 20.99 -36.27
C GLU A 213 17.56 22.06 -36.55
N ILE A 214 16.31 21.74 -36.22
CA ILE A 214 15.17 22.65 -36.37
C ILE A 214 14.60 23.11 -35.02
N VAL A 215 14.91 22.40 -33.94
CA VAL A 215 14.64 22.81 -32.56
C VAL A 215 15.85 22.44 -31.74
N ALA A 216 16.50 23.44 -31.14
CA ALA A 216 17.57 23.20 -30.18
C ALA A 216 17.03 22.63 -28.87
N GLY A 217 17.78 21.67 -28.30
CA GLY A 217 17.55 21.27 -26.92
C GLY A 217 17.85 22.45 -26.01
N GLN A 218 16.97 22.71 -25.04
CA GLN A 218 17.19 23.76 -24.05
C GLN A 218 16.67 23.30 -22.70
N ASP A 219 17.31 23.76 -21.63
CA ASP A 219 16.88 23.53 -20.25
C ASP A 219 15.75 24.48 -19.86
N ALA A 220 14.93 24.07 -18.90
CA ALA A 220 14.01 24.94 -18.20
C ALA A 220 14.81 25.89 -17.30
N VAL A 221 14.41 27.15 -17.27
CA VAL A 221 14.96 28.17 -16.38
C VAL A 221 13.80 28.78 -15.61
N ILE A 222 13.91 28.73 -14.29
CA ILE A 222 12.97 29.36 -13.37
C ILE A 222 13.74 30.24 -12.38
N MET A 223 13.05 31.21 -11.81
CA MET A 223 13.53 31.97 -10.65
C MET A 223 12.65 31.63 -9.46
N VAL A 224 13.25 31.24 -8.34
CA VAL A 224 12.56 30.96 -7.07
C VAL A 224 13.17 31.85 -6.00
N ASP A 225 12.38 32.74 -5.40
CA ASP A 225 12.81 33.72 -4.38
C ASP A 225 14.06 34.53 -4.79
N GLY A 226 14.16 34.82 -6.09
CA GLY A 226 15.28 35.57 -6.68
C GLY A 226 16.49 34.72 -7.11
N PHE A 227 16.48 33.40 -6.87
CA PHE A 227 17.54 32.49 -7.32
C PHE A 227 17.20 31.83 -8.65
N THR A 228 18.11 31.90 -9.61
CA THR A 228 17.95 31.22 -10.90
C THR A 228 18.26 29.74 -10.79
N ILE A 229 17.35 28.90 -11.30
CA ILE A 229 17.45 27.45 -11.26
C ILE A 229 17.25 26.90 -12.66
N THR A 230 18.17 26.02 -13.06
CA THR A 230 18.16 25.39 -14.38
C THR A 230 17.94 23.88 -14.24
N ARG A 231 17.03 23.32 -15.03
CA ARG A 231 16.74 21.87 -15.05
C ARG A 231 16.52 21.38 -16.47
N SER A 232 16.95 20.16 -16.75
CA SER A 232 16.75 19.55 -18.07
C SER A 232 15.30 19.21 -18.38
N THR A 233 14.39 19.27 -17.42
CA THR A 233 12.97 18.89 -17.57
C THR A 233 12.02 19.96 -17.08
N ASN A 234 10.80 19.96 -17.62
CA ASN A 234 9.70 20.81 -17.15
C ASN A 234 9.01 20.28 -15.89
N GLN A 235 9.45 19.15 -15.33
CA GLN A 235 9.02 18.64 -14.05
C GLN A 235 10.17 18.76 -13.05
N ILE A 236 10.00 19.64 -12.06
CA ILE A 236 11.03 20.03 -11.11
C ILE A 236 10.56 19.65 -9.71
N SER A 237 11.22 18.69 -9.08
CA SER A 237 10.82 18.13 -7.76
C SER A 237 11.89 18.23 -6.68
N ASP A 238 13.02 18.88 -6.98
CA ASP A 238 14.22 18.91 -6.16
C ASP A 238 14.57 20.32 -5.66
N VAL A 239 13.72 21.31 -5.93
CA VAL A 239 13.95 22.71 -5.56
C VAL A 239 13.29 23.07 -4.24
N ILE A 240 12.00 22.76 -4.11
CA ILE A 240 11.23 22.99 -2.89
C ILE A 240 10.94 21.63 -2.29
N GLY A 241 11.35 21.43 -1.03
CA GLY A 241 11.17 20.16 -0.32
C GLY A 241 9.70 19.72 -0.33
N GLY A 242 9.44 18.52 -0.87
CA GLY A 242 8.09 17.94 -0.94
C GLY A 242 7.16 18.57 -1.98
N VAL A 243 7.67 19.39 -2.91
CA VAL A 243 6.85 20.01 -3.97
C VAL A 243 7.38 19.66 -5.34
N THR A 244 6.49 19.26 -6.24
CA THR A 244 6.77 19.07 -7.67
C THR A 244 6.11 20.16 -8.48
N LEU A 245 6.90 20.93 -9.21
CA LEU A 245 6.47 21.97 -10.14
C LEU A 245 6.44 21.38 -11.56
N ASN A 246 5.32 21.51 -12.26
CA ASN A 246 5.18 21.15 -13.67
C ASN A 246 4.99 22.43 -14.48
N LEU A 247 6.00 22.79 -15.26
CA LEU A 247 6.02 24.01 -16.07
C LEU A 247 5.22 23.79 -17.36
N LEU A 248 4.27 24.68 -17.63
CA LEU A 248 3.33 24.62 -18.76
C LEU A 248 3.49 25.81 -19.71
N GLY A 249 3.97 26.95 -19.20
CA GLY A 249 4.17 28.17 -19.97
C GLY A 249 5.28 29.04 -19.37
N GLU A 250 5.94 29.81 -20.23
CA GLU A 250 6.94 30.82 -19.86
C GLU A 250 6.35 32.23 -19.97
N ASP A 251 6.68 33.08 -18.99
CA ASP A 251 6.36 34.52 -18.94
C ASP A 251 7.28 35.20 -17.91
N GLU A 252 8.33 35.88 -18.39
CA GLU A 252 9.32 36.56 -17.54
C GLU A 252 8.74 37.72 -16.73
N GLY A 253 7.57 38.25 -17.13
CA GLY A 253 6.87 39.30 -16.40
C GLY A 253 5.89 38.79 -15.34
N ALA A 254 5.63 37.47 -15.30
CA ALA A 254 4.68 36.86 -14.38
C ALA A 254 5.38 36.34 -13.13
N THR A 255 4.91 36.79 -11.96
CA THR A 255 5.34 36.21 -10.67
C THR A 255 4.19 35.40 -10.08
N ILE A 256 4.44 34.10 -9.91
CA ILE A 256 3.55 33.16 -9.25
C ILE A 256 3.96 33.07 -7.78
N THR A 257 3.11 33.55 -6.88
CA THR A 257 3.30 33.37 -5.44
C THR A 257 2.61 32.08 -5.04
N LEU A 258 3.39 31.06 -4.67
CA LEU A 258 2.93 29.76 -4.20
C LEU A 258 2.98 29.74 -2.67
N ASP A 259 1.82 29.69 -2.04
CA ASP A 259 1.65 29.52 -0.60
C ASP A 259 1.33 28.05 -0.28
N ILE A 260 2.10 27.47 0.63
CA ILE A 260 1.88 26.13 1.17
C ILE A 260 1.46 26.29 2.62
N THR A 261 0.25 25.85 2.93
CA THR A 261 -0.32 25.90 4.27
C THR A 261 -0.76 24.51 4.70
N ARG A 262 -0.81 24.26 6.00
CA ARG A 262 -1.40 23.03 6.52
C ARG A 262 -2.87 22.91 6.11
N ASP A 263 -3.27 21.73 5.68
CA ASP A 263 -4.64 21.42 5.30
C ASP A 263 -5.46 20.95 6.50
N ASN A 264 -5.80 21.90 7.38
CA ASN A 264 -6.65 21.64 8.56
C ASN A 264 -8.03 21.10 8.14
N ASP A 265 -8.57 21.54 7.00
CA ASP A 265 -9.84 21.05 6.46
C ASP A 265 -9.74 19.58 6.07
N GLY A 266 -8.63 19.18 5.45
CA GLY A 266 -8.32 17.79 5.12
C GLY A 266 -8.21 16.90 6.36
N VAL A 267 -7.53 17.38 7.41
CA VAL A 267 -7.44 16.66 8.71
C VAL A 267 -8.82 16.53 9.35
N LYS A 268 -9.59 17.61 9.41
CA LYS A 268 -10.95 17.62 9.94
C LYS A 268 -11.85 16.62 9.21
N LYS A 269 -11.74 16.55 7.88
CA LYS A 269 -12.49 15.57 7.08
C LYS A 269 -12.16 14.13 7.48
N LYS A 270 -10.88 13.80 7.69
CA LYS A 270 -10.49 12.46 8.18
C LYS A 270 -11.09 12.16 9.57
N ILE A 271 -11.06 13.13 10.47
CA ILE A 271 -11.70 13.02 11.80
C ILE A 271 -13.21 12.79 11.66
N GLN A 272 -13.89 13.50 10.75
CA GLN A 272 -15.30 13.30 10.46
C GLN A 272 -15.57 11.88 9.92
N GLU A 273 -14.78 11.39 8.98
CA GLU A 273 -14.91 10.04 8.42
C GLU A 273 -14.75 8.95 9.49
N PHE A 274 -13.87 9.18 10.47
CA PHE A 274 -13.74 8.33 11.65
C PHE A 274 -14.99 8.35 12.53
N VAL A 275 -15.51 9.54 12.86
CA VAL A 275 -16.73 9.74 13.65
C VAL A 275 -17.94 9.09 12.97
N ASP A 276 -18.10 9.30 11.67
CA ASP A 276 -19.18 8.73 10.86
C ASP A 276 -19.12 7.21 10.82
N SER A 277 -17.93 6.64 10.66
CA SER A 277 -17.74 5.19 10.64
C SER A 277 -18.12 4.55 11.98
N TYR A 278 -17.76 5.20 13.09
CA TYR A 278 -18.17 4.75 14.43
C TYR A 278 -19.69 4.89 14.61
N ASN A 279 -20.28 6.04 14.26
CA ASN A 279 -21.71 6.30 14.39
C ASN A 279 -22.56 5.34 13.56
N LYS A 280 -22.09 4.96 12.37
CA LYS A 280 -22.75 3.96 11.52
C LYS A 280 -22.80 2.58 12.18
N LEU A 281 -21.70 2.15 12.80
CA LEU A 281 -21.66 0.90 13.57
C LEU A 281 -22.57 0.97 14.78
N GLU A 282 -22.50 2.07 15.54
CA GLU A 282 -23.33 2.32 16.72
C GLU A 282 -24.82 2.25 16.37
N SER A 283 -25.24 2.98 15.34
CA SER A 283 -26.61 3.00 14.81
C SER A 283 -27.08 1.62 14.34
N TYR A 284 -26.19 0.83 13.74
CA TYR A 284 -26.52 -0.55 13.35
C TYR A 284 -26.77 -1.41 14.59
N ILE A 285 -25.90 -1.33 15.59
CA ILE A 285 -26.02 -2.09 16.83
C ILE A 285 -27.28 -1.68 17.60
N ASP A 286 -27.59 -0.39 17.68
CA ASP A 286 -28.81 0.11 18.32
C ASP A 286 -30.05 -0.46 17.63
N LYS A 287 -30.12 -0.40 16.29
CA LYS A 287 -31.21 -1.01 15.50
C LYS A 287 -31.39 -2.50 15.81
N GLN A 288 -30.30 -3.26 15.95
CA GLN A 288 -30.35 -4.68 16.31
C GLN A 288 -30.92 -4.93 17.72
N ASN A 289 -30.81 -3.96 18.62
CA ASN A 289 -31.30 -4.03 20.00
C ASN A 289 -32.70 -3.43 20.20
N THR A 290 -33.40 -3.02 19.14
CA THR A 290 -34.78 -2.54 19.21
C THR A 290 -35.81 -3.67 19.21
N VAL A 291 -36.96 -3.40 19.83
CA VAL A 291 -38.17 -4.23 19.78
C VAL A 291 -39.23 -3.44 19.00
N SER A 292 -39.91 -4.08 18.05
CA SER A 292 -40.98 -3.46 17.28
C SER A 292 -42.15 -3.02 18.16
N GLY A 293 -42.91 -2.03 17.69
CA GLY A 293 -44.06 -1.48 18.44
C GLY A 293 -45.19 -2.48 18.74
N ASP A 294 -45.23 -3.63 18.06
CA ASP A 294 -46.14 -4.74 18.37
C ASP A 294 -45.63 -5.68 19.49
N GLY A 295 -44.41 -5.42 20.01
CA GLY A 295 -43.74 -6.20 21.04
C GLY A 295 -43.29 -7.60 20.62
N LYS A 296 -43.38 -7.96 19.34
CA LYS A 296 -43.23 -9.35 18.86
C LYS A 296 -42.04 -9.60 17.95
N THR A 297 -41.47 -8.56 17.34
CA THR A 297 -40.28 -8.71 16.49
C THR A 297 -39.10 -7.95 17.08
N THR A 298 -37.93 -8.58 17.02
CA THR A 298 -36.66 -8.02 17.52
C THR A 298 -35.65 -8.03 16.38
N GLY A 299 -34.60 -7.21 16.47
CA GLY A 299 -33.46 -7.32 15.56
C GLY A 299 -32.86 -8.73 15.53
N THR A 300 -32.24 -9.09 14.40
CA THR A 300 -31.63 -10.42 14.18
C THR A 300 -30.60 -10.77 15.25
N LEU A 301 -29.85 -9.76 15.73
CA LEU A 301 -28.83 -9.90 16.78
C LEU A 301 -29.30 -9.41 18.15
N PHE A 302 -30.62 -9.32 18.38
CA PHE A 302 -31.16 -8.85 19.65
C PHE A 302 -30.62 -9.65 20.84
N ALA A 303 -30.25 -8.92 21.90
CA ALA A 303 -29.68 -9.44 23.13
C ALA A 303 -28.35 -10.22 22.96
N ASP A 304 -27.69 -10.19 21.80
CA ASP A 304 -26.37 -10.78 21.64
C ASP A 304 -25.35 -10.07 22.55
N SER A 305 -24.75 -10.83 23.48
CA SER A 305 -23.79 -10.29 24.45
C SER A 305 -22.48 -9.89 23.79
N THR A 306 -22.08 -10.57 22.72
CA THR A 306 -20.81 -10.28 22.02
C THR A 306 -20.89 -8.95 21.27
N LEU A 307 -22.05 -8.64 20.68
CA LEU A 307 -22.29 -7.33 20.05
C LEU A 307 -22.19 -6.19 21.07
N ARG A 308 -22.75 -6.39 22.27
CA ARG A 308 -22.66 -5.42 23.38
C ARG A 308 -21.22 -5.29 23.90
N SER A 309 -20.46 -6.37 24.00
CA SER A 309 -19.05 -6.33 24.41
C SER A 309 -18.18 -5.56 23.41
N VAL A 310 -18.42 -5.74 22.10
CA VAL A 310 -17.74 -4.98 21.04
C VAL A 310 -17.99 -3.49 21.23
N LEU A 311 -19.25 -3.07 21.30
CA LEU A 311 -19.58 -1.65 21.47
C LEU A 311 -19.04 -1.08 22.78
N GLY A 312 -19.12 -1.83 23.88
CA GLY A 312 -18.57 -1.41 25.17
C GLY A 312 -17.05 -1.22 25.15
N THR A 313 -16.32 -2.07 24.43
CA THR A 313 -14.88 -1.94 24.25
C THR A 313 -14.53 -0.71 23.43
N LEU A 314 -15.20 -0.49 22.29
CA LEU A 314 -14.98 0.70 21.45
C LEU A 314 -15.30 1.99 22.21
N LYS A 315 -16.46 2.05 22.90
CA LYS A 315 -16.85 3.19 23.74
C LYS A 315 -15.81 3.47 24.83
N LYS A 316 -15.34 2.42 25.53
CA LYS A 316 -14.31 2.56 26.58
C LYS A 316 -13.01 3.10 26.00
N THR A 317 -12.58 2.65 24.83
CA THR A 317 -11.35 3.11 24.20
C THR A 317 -11.46 4.58 23.78
N ILE A 318 -12.56 4.97 23.14
CA ILE A 318 -12.79 6.36 22.69
C ILE A 318 -12.85 7.34 23.86
N LEU A 319 -13.43 6.92 25.00
CA LEU A 319 -13.52 7.73 26.22
C LEU A 319 -12.29 7.60 27.13
N SER A 320 -11.28 6.82 26.73
CA SER A 320 -10.09 6.66 27.56
C SER A 320 -9.22 7.91 27.50
N GLU A 321 -8.53 8.19 28.60
CA GLU A 321 -7.48 9.18 28.62
C GLU A 321 -6.24 8.64 27.89
N VAL A 322 -5.54 9.51 27.17
CA VAL A 322 -4.23 9.24 26.55
C VAL A 322 -3.16 9.51 27.60
N SER A 323 -2.57 8.42 28.10
CA SER A 323 -1.52 8.47 29.12
C SER A 323 -0.30 9.23 28.61
N GLY A 324 0.30 10.05 29.49
CA GLY A 324 1.49 10.87 29.19
C GLY A 324 1.16 12.29 28.71
N LEU A 325 -0.08 12.58 28.30
CA LEU A 325 -0.50 13.94 27.96
C LEU A 325 -0.91 14.76 29.18
N ASP A 326 -0.85 16.09 29.03
CA ASP A 326 -1.35 17.03 30.04
C ASP A 326 -2.83 16.76 30.31
N SER A 327 -3.22 16.76 31.59
CA SER A 327 -4.61 16.56 32.04
C SER A 327 -5.63 17.51 31.39
N THR A 328 -5.20 18.65 30.87
CA THR A 328 -6.02 19.63 30.17
C THR A 328 -6.28 19.28 28.70
N LEU A 329 -5.53 18.34 28.11
CA LEU A 329 -5.62 17.88 26.70
C LEU A 329 -5.32 16.37 26.55
N ASN A 330 -5.86 15.53 27.43
CA ASN A 330 -5.61 14.08 27.40
C ASN A 330 -6.80 13.23 26.92
N HIS A 331 -7.91 13.80 26.46
CA HIS A 331 -9.05 13.04 25.93
C HIS A 331 -9.85 13.84 24.88
N LEU A 332 -10.51 13.11 23.96
CA LEU A 332 -11.12 13.69 22.75
C LEU A 332 -12.20 14.75 23.01
N SER A 333 -12.93 14.70 24.12
CA SER A 333 -13.97 15.71 24.39
C SER A 333 -13.41 17.10 24.69
N LEU A 334 -12.13 17.21 25.05
CA LEU A 334 -11.48 18.51 25.28
C LEU A 334 -11.21 19.26 23.98
N ILE A 335 -11.07 18.54 22.86
CA ILE A 335 -10.90 19.09 21.51
C ILE A 335 -12.23 19.16 20.73
N GLY A 336 -13.37 19.07 21.43
CA GLY A 336 -14.69 19.20 20.82
C GLY A 336 -15.29 17.91 20.28
N ILE A 337 -14.71 16.74 20.55
CA ILE A 337 -15.25 15.45 20.07
C ILE A 337 -15.88 14.70 21.25
N SER A 338 -17.20 14.79 21.36
CA SER A 338 -17.94 14.26 22.51
C SER A 338 -18.83 13.09 22.13
N ILE A 339 -19.12 12.23 23.10
CA ILE A 339 -20.17 11.20 22.99
C ILE A 339 -21.44 11.69 23.68
N ASP A 340 -22.59 11.50 23.04
CA ASP A 340 -23.89 11.82 23.63
C ASP A 340 -24.43 10.69 24.51
N ARG A 341 -25.63 10.87 25.07
CA ARG A 341 -26.29 9.85 25.91
C ARG A 341 -26.74 8.61 25.14
N THR A 342 -26.91 8.72 23.82
CA THR A 342 -27.24 7.59 22.94
C THR A 342 -25.99 6.76 22.64
N GLY A 343 -24.81 7.38 22.73
CA GLY A 343 -23.53 6.77 22.44
C GLY A 343 -22.98 7.16 21.08
N GLN A 344 -23.59 8.13 20.40
CA GLN A 344 -23.12 8.70 19.14
C GLN A 344 -22.08 9.78 19.41
N LEU A 345 -21.08 9.83 18.56
CA LEU A 345 -20.06 10.88 18.54
C LEU A 345 -20.55 12.11 17.78
N SER A 346 -20.18 13.28 18.27
CA SER A 346 -20.40 14.57 17.64
C SER A 346 -19.12 15.39 17.66
N ILE A 347 -18.94 16.24 16.65
CA ILE A 347 -17.82 17.18 16.55
C ILE A 347 -18.37 18.60 16.75
N ASP A 348 -17.76 19.35 17.66
CA ASP A 348 -17.87 20.80 17.72
C ASP A 348 -16.81 21.39 16.80
N ASP A 349 -17.25 21.78 15.59
CA ASP A 349 -16.39 22.33 14.55
C ASP A 349 -15.61 23.55 15.02
N THR A 350 -16.22 24.43 15.84
CA THR A 350 -15.56 25.68 16.25
C THR A 350 -14.43 25.40 17.24
N VAL A 351 -14.64 24.45 18.16
CA VAL A 351 -13.62 24.04 19.12
C VAL A 351 -12.50 23.31 18.41
N LEU A 352 -12.82 22.35 17.54
CA LEU A 352 -11.82 21.56 16.82
C LEU A 352 -10.96 22.43 15.90
N ASP A 353 -11.57 23.36 15.15
CA ASP A 353 -10.83 24.27 14.27
C ASP A 353 -9.84 25.13 15.07
N GLY A 354 -10.24 25.64 16.23
CA GLY A 354 -9.35 26.40 17.12
C GLY A 354 -8.12 25.60 17.58
N TYR A 355 -8.29 24.32 17.95
CA TYR A 355 -7.18 23.45 18.33
C TYR A 355 -6.30 23.05 17.14
N LEU A 356 -6.87 22.80 15.97
CA LEU A 356 -6.10 22.50 14.76
C LEU A 356 -5.24 23.69 14.32
N GLU A 357 -5.65 24.92 14.60
CA GLU A 357 -4.87 26.12 14.31
C GLU A 357 -3.77 26.40 15.35
N THR A 358 -4.04 26.22 16.64
CA THR A 358 -3.16 26.70 17.72
C THR A 358 -2.37 25.60 18.44
N ASN A 359 -2.86 24.36 18.43
CA ASN A 359 -2.38 23.24 19.22
C ASN A 359 -2.36 21.94 18.39
N PHE A 360 -1.95 22.05 17.13
CA PHE A 360 -2.02 20.94 16.16
C PHE A 360 -1.35 19.66 16.67
N ASP A 361 -0.13 19.77 17.19
CA ASP A 361 0.63 18.61 17.71
C ASP A 361 -0.10 17.90 18.86
N ASP A 362 -0.85 18.62 19.69
CA ASP A 362 -1.61 18.05 20.79
C ASP A 362 -2.86 17.32 20.28
N VAL A 363 -3.49 17.83 19.21
CA VAL A 363 -4.54 17.10 18.49
C VAL A 363 -3.98 15.80 17.92
N VAL A 364 -2.81 15.84 17.26
CA VAL A 364 -2.18 14.63 16.71
C VAL A 364 -1.91 13.59 17.81
N ASP A 365 -1.37 14.00 18.95
CA ASP A 365 -1.07 13.10 20.06
C ASP A 365 -2.30 12.41 20.66
N LEU A 366 -3.48 13.06 20.58
CA LEU A 366 -4.74 12.46 21.01
C LEU A 366 -5.18 11.30 20.10
N PHE A 367 -4.81 11.31 18.83
CA PHE A 367 -5.22 10.30 17.85
C PHE A 367 -4.13 9.25 17.59
N ALA A 368 -2.92 9.69 17.28
CA ALA A 368 -1.83 8.87 16.77
C ALA A 368 -0.90 8.33 17.87
N ALA A 369 -0.17 7.26 17.56
CA ALA A 369 0.97 6.84 18.37
C ALA A 369 2.17 7.74 18.08
N ARG A 370 2.73 8.37 19.12
CA ARG A 370 3.83 9.33 18.97
C ARG A 370 4.85 9.22 20.09
N GLY A 371 6.09 9.57 19.76
CA GLY A 371 7.12 9.83 20.76
C GLY A 371 7.62 11.27 20.65
N ARG A 372 7.85 11.92 21.79
CA ARG A 372 8.50 13.24 21.89
C ARG A 372 9.78 13.10 22.72
N SER A 373 10.85 13.76 22.30
CA SER A 373 12.06 13.91 23.09
C SER A 373 12.37 15.40 23.26
N THR A 374 13.01 15.75 24.37
CA THR A 374 13.60 17.08 24.57
C THR A 374 14.85 17.30 23.72
N SER A 375 15.45 16.22 23.21
CA SER A 375 16.60 16.25 22.31
C SER A 375 16.17 16.06 20.87
N SER A 376 16.60 16.97 19.98
CA SER A 376 16.43 16.82 18.54
C SER A 376 17.22 15.64 17.96
N GLU A 377 18.19 15.12 18.71
CA GLU A 377 19.00 13.98 18.29
C GLU A 377 18.25 12.64 18.40
N LEU A 378 17.17 12.56 19.19
CA LEU A 378 16.42 11.33 19.42
C LEU A 378 15.00 11.47 18.86
N THR A 379 14.71 10.76 17.78
CA THR A 379 13.44 10.86 17.06
C THR A 379 12.67 9.54 17.14
N TYR A 380 11.37 9.61 17.42
CA TYR A 380 10.49 8.44 17.33
C TYR A 380 10.37 7.95 15.89
N VAL A 381 10.35 6.62 15.70
CA VAL A 381 10.18 6.00 14.38
C VAL A 381 8.87 5.22 14.32
N PHE A 382 8.69 4.23 15.19
CA PHE A 382 7.45 3.46 15.30
C PHE A 382 7.36 2.79 16.67
N SER A 383 6.18 2.28 17.01
CA SER A 383 5.94 1.48 18.20
C SER A 383 5.27 0.16 17.85
N GLY A 384 5.59 -0.91 18.58
CA GLY A 384 4.90 -2.18 18.49
C GLY A 384 3.55 -2.15 19.22
N VAL A 385 2.70 -3.14 18.97
CA VAL A 385 1.39 -3.24 19.65
C VAL A 385 1.49 -3.46 21.16
N ARG A 386 2.66 -3.91 21.64
CA ARG A 386 2.96 -4.20 23.04
C ARG A 386 3.67 -3.05 23.76
N THR A 387 4.06 -2.00 23.03
CA THR A 387 4.69 -0.83 23.63
C THR A 387 3.70 -0.14 24.56
N VAL A 388 4.14 0.16 25.77
CA VAL A 388 3.34 0.80 26.82
C VAL A 388 3.60 2.32 26.79
N PRO A 389 2.55 3.18 26.75
CA PRO A 389 2.71 4.63 26.84
C PRO A 389 3.26 5.07 28.20
N GLY A 390 4.08 6.12 28.21
CA GLY A 390 4.67 6.67 29.42
C GLY A 390 5.90 7.54 29.16
N ASP A 391 6.44 8.09 30.24
CA ASP A 391 7.68 8.86 30.24
C ASP A 391 8.87 7.95 30.53
N TYR A 392 9.92 8.11 29.73
CA TYR A 392 11.10 7.28 29.72
C TYR A 392 12.38 8.11 29.73
N GLU A 393 13.44 7.52 30.25
CA GLU A 393 14.82 7.99 30.09
C GLU A 393 15.55 7.00 29.17
N VAL A 394 16.15 7.51 28.10
CA VAL A 394 16.93 6.74 27.13
C VAL A 394 18.39 7.07 27.31
N GLU A 395 19.21 6.07 27.65
CA GLU A 395 20.66 6.21 27.73
C GLU A 395 21.30 5.64 26.48
N ILE A 396 22.03 6.51 25.76
CA ILE A 396 22.92 6.12 24.68
C ILE A 396 24.28 5.78 25.29
N THR A 397 24.68 4.51 25.18
CA THR A 397 25.94 3.98 25.70
C THR A 397 27.01 3.88 24.62
N GLN A 398 26.62 3.85 23.35
CA GLN A 398 27.51 3.87 22.19
C GLN A 398 26.84 4.59 21.03
N VAL A 399 27.57 5.48 20.37
CA VAL A 399 27.09 6.15 19.15
C VAL A 399 27.36 5.30 17.92
N ALA A 400 26.47 5.37 16.94
CA ALA A 400 26.67 4.69 15.68
C ALA A 400 27.82 5.32 14.89
N THR A 401 28.63 4.50 14.22
CA THR A 401 29.69 4.96 13.32
C THR A 401 29.54 4.32 11.94
N ARG A 402 30.13 4.97 10.94
CA ARG A 402 30.24 4.44 9.58
C ARG A 402 31.56 3.67 9.47
N ALA A 403 31.57 2.58 8.72
CA ALA A 403 32.82 1.92 8.37
C ALA A 403 33.70 2.91 7.59
N SER A 404 34.94 3.09 8.03
CA SER A 404 35.90 3.97 7.36
C SER A 404 37.30 3.39 7.43
N VAL A 405 38.03 3.50 6.32
CA VAL A 405 39.45 3.17 6.23
C VAL A 405 40.17 4.26 5.46
N THR A 406 41.34 4.64 5.94
CA THR A 406 42.24 5.57 5.26
C THR A 406 43.52 4.82 4.91
N GLY A 407 43.92 4.90 3.65
CA GLY A 407 45.10 4.20 3.15
C GLY A 407 46.42 4.79 3.67
N SER A 408 47.51 4.04 3.49
CA SER A 408 48.87 4.42 3.94
C SER A 408 49.50 5.58 3.15
N GLY A 409 48.83 6.09 2.13
CA GLY A 409 49.27 7.17 1.25
C GLY A 409 49.52 6.69 -0.18
N PHE A 410 48.93 7.39 -1.14
CA PHE A 410 49.04 7.14 -2.57
C PHE A 410 49.72 8.34 -3.22
N SER A 411 50.95 8.16 -3.71
CA SER A 411 51.70 9.21 -4.41
C SER A 411 52.04 8.78 -5.83
N GLY A 412 51.70 9.61 -6.81
CA GLY A 412 51.93 9.33 -8.24
C GLY A 412 50.68 8.76 -8.92
N SER A 413 50.89 7.83 -9.84
CA SER A 413 49.84 7.17 -10.64
C SER A 413 49.98 5.66 -10.55
N LEU A 414 48.89 4.92 -10.80
CA LEU A 414 48.91 3.46 -10.86
C LEU A 414 49.93 2.95 -11.89
N SER A 415 50.76 1.99 -11.50
CA SER A 415 51.76 1.36 -12.38
C SER A 415 51.19 0.29 -13.32
N SER A 416 49.99 -0.19 -13.04
CA SER A 416 49.27 -1.26 -13.74
C SER A 416 47.76 -1.09 -13.55
N ASP A 417 46.96 -1.80 -14.35
CA ASP A 417 45.51 -1.85 -14.15
C ASP A 417 45.19 -2.54 -12.81
N VAL A 418 44.21 -1.99 -12.08
CA VAL A 418 43.78 -2.49 -10.78
C VAL A 418 42.29 -2.78 -10.81
N ALA A 419 41.88 -3.94 -10.29
CA ALA A 419 40.49 -4.28 -10.05
C ALA A 419 40.17 -4.15 -8.56
N LEU A 420 39.10 -3.43 -8.23
CA LEU A 420 38.56 -3.25 -6.89
C LEU A 420 37.24 -4.00 -6.77
N ASP A 421 37.25 -5.12 -6.06
CA ASP A 421 36.05 -5.89 -5.76
C ASP A 421 35.46 -5.42 -4.43
N PHE A 422 34.37 -4.69 -4.51
CA PHE A 422 33.59 -4.24 -3.36
C PHE A 422 32.49 -5.24 -3.04
N THR A 423 32.26 -5.49 -1.75
CA THR A 423 30.97 -6.01 -1.28
C THR A 423 30.32 -4.95 -0.40
N ALA A 424 29.18 -4.45 -0.86
CA ALA A 424 28.41 -3.42 -0.17
C ALA A 424 27.81 -3.95 1.16
N PRO A 425 27.40 -3.06 2.08
CA PRO A 425 26.76 -3.45 3.35
C PRO A 425 25.51 -4.36 3.21
N GLY A 426 24.91 -4.41 2.02
CA GLY A 426 23.76 -5.27 1.68
C GLY A 426 24.11 -6.60 1.00
N GLY A 427 25.40 -6.91 0.84
CA GLY A 427 25.88 -8.17 0.24
C GLY A 427 26.05 -8.15 -1.29
N SER A 428 25.71 -7.04 -1.96
CA SER A 428 25.95 -6.88 -3.40
C SER A 428 27.45 -6.73 -3.68
N ALA A 429 27.98 -7.57 -4.56
CA ALA A 429 29.36 -7.49 -5.03
C ALA A 429 29.45 -6.67 -6.32
N LYS A 430 30.49 -5.85 -6.46
CA LYS A 430 30.74 -5.05 -7.66
C LYS A 430 32.23 -4.80 -7.87
N THR A 431 32.65 -4.86 -9.12
CA THR A 431 34.05 -4.65 -9.51
C THR A 431 34.20 -3.31 -10.21
N ILE A 432 35.14 -2.49 -9.74
CA ILE A 432 35.60 -1.28 -10.43
C ILE A 432 36.99 -1.55 -11.01
N THR A 433 37.15 -1.32 -12.30
CA THR A 433 38.46 -1.43 -12.98
C THR A 433 39.07 -0.05 -13.15
N LEU A 434 40.29 0.11 -12.66
CA LEU A 434 41.11 1.31 -12.76
C LEU A 434 42.24 1.04 -13.74
N SER A 435 42.50 1.95 -14.67
CA SER A 435 43.58 1.79 -15.64
C SER A 435 44.92 2.29 -15.10
N ALA A 436 46.01 1.71 -15.58
CA ALA A 436 47.37 2.22 -15.38
C ALA A 436 47.45 3.72 -15.74
N GLY A 437 48.17 4.50 -14.93
CA GLY A 437 48.25 5.96 -15.06
C GLY A 437 47.20 6.74 -14.26
N SER A 438 46.18 6.10 -13.69
CA SER A 438 45.19 6.78 -12.85
C SER A 438 45.85 7.36 -11.58
N ASP A 439 45.62 8.64 -11.32
CA ASP A 439 46.01 9.30 -10.07
C ASP A 439 44.90 9.21 -9.01
N ILE A 440 45.13 9.72 -7.79
CA ILE A 440 44.16 9.64 -6.69
C ILE A 440 42.82 10.30 -7.04
N THR A 441 42.84 11.36 -7.85
CA THR A 441 41.63 12.08 -8.29
C THR A 441 40.81 11.20 -9.22
N ALA A 442 41.45 10.55 -10.19
CA ALA A 442 40.80 9.60 -11.08
C ALA A 442 40.23 8.38 -10.33
N ILE A 443 40.95 7.88 -9.32
CA ILE A 443 40.49 6.77 -8.47
C ILE A 443 39.24 7.17 -7.68
N VAL A 444 39.28 8.33 -7.00
CA VAL A 444 38.13 8.87 -6.27
C VAL A 444 36.93 9.06 -7.20
N GLY A 445 37.15 9.62 -8.40
CA GLY A 445 36.12 9.80 -9.41
C GLY A 445 35.49 8.48 -9.86
N ALA A 446 36.31 7.46 -10.14
CA ALA A 446 35.84 6.16 -10.58
C ALA A 446 35.00 5.42 -9.51
N ILE A 447 35.37 5.52 -8.24
CA ILE A 447 34.59 4.92 -7.13
C ILE A 447 33.28 5.69 -6.94
N ASN A 448 33.33 7.02 -6.89
CA ASN A 448 32.14 7.84 -6.64
C ASN A 448 31.17 7.92 -7.83
N ALA A 449 31.61 7.56 -9.04
CA ALA A 449 30.73 7.45 -10.21
C ALA A 449 29.64 6.39 -10.03
N ASP A 450 29.85 5.45 -9.10
CA ASP A 450 28.96 4.32 -8.87
C ASP A 450 28.36 4.35 -7.46
N SER A 451 27.24 5.07 -7.33
CA SER A 451 26.51 5.21 -6.06
C SER A 451 25.98 3.88 -5.49
N SER A 452 25.91 2.82 -6.31
CA SER A 452 25.45 1.49 -5.86
C SER A 452 26.48 0.74 -5.01
N LEU A 453 27.74 1.19 -4.97
CA LEU A 453 28.78 0.61 -4.12
C LEU A 453 28.51 0.81 -2.62
N GLY A 454 27.71 1.81 -2.25
CA GLY A 454 27.45 2.14 -0.86
C GLY A 454 28.70 2.62 -0.11
N VAL A 455 29.67 3.19 -0.81
CA VAL A 455 30.93 3.75 -0.30
C VAL A 455 31.21 5.09 -0.97
N ILE A 456 31.76 6.03 -0.21
CA ILE A 456 32.26 7.33 -0.68
C ILE A 456 33.77 7.32 -0.58
N ALA A 457 34.44 7.67 -1.67
CA ALA A 457 35.88 7.86 -1.74
C ALA A 457 36.26 9.35 -1.63
N GLU A 458 37.33 9.65 -0.90
CA GLU A 458 37.86 11.01 -0.72
C GLU A 458 39.39 10.99 -0.70
N ASP A 459 40.02 12.07 -1.17
CA ASP A 459 41.46 12.33 -0.99
C ASP A 459 41.69 13.18 0.26
N ILE A 460 42.51 12.66 1.19
CA ILE A 460 42.92 13.34 2.41
C ILE A 460 44.43 13.48 2.42
N GLY A 461 44.92 14.56 1.81
CA GLY A 461 46.34 14.88 1.81
C GLY A 461 47.19 13.82 1.12
N GLY A 462 46.70 13.25 0.02
CA GLY A 462 47.34 12.16 -0.73
C GLY A 462 47.02 10.77 -0.21
N GLN A 463 46.00 10.61 0.62
CA GLN A 463 45.55 9.31 1.12
C GLN A 463 44.11 9.05 0.67
N LEU A 464 43.86 7.88 0.07
CA LEU A 464 42.51 7.46 -0.26
C LEU A 464 41.78 7.08 1.04
N ARG A 465 40.69 7.78 1.35
CA ARG A 465 39.74 7.39 2.39
C ARG A 465 38.49 6.82 1.75
N LEU A 466 38.07 5.65 2.22
CA LEU A 466 36.79 5.04 1.87
C LEU A 466 35.88 5.05 3.10
N THR A 467 34.65 5.52 2.93
CA THR A 467 33.65 5.58 4.00
C THR A 467 32.31 5.02 3.51
N SER A 468 31.76 4.02 4.20
CA SER A 468 30.44 3.45 3.86
C SER A 468 29.37 4.53 3.89
N THR A 469 28.37 4.51 3.01
CA THR A 469 27.19 5.40 3.05
C THR A 469 26.28 5.15 4.24
N SER A 470 26.34 3.95 4.83
CA SER A 470 25.49 3.51 5.93
C SER A 470 26.21 3.54 7.27
N TYR A 471 25.46 3.82 8.33
CA TYR A 471 25.90 3.61 9.71
C TYR A 471 25.67 2.16 10.13
N GLY A 472 26.50 1.66 11.04
CA GLY A 472 26.30 0.36 11.67
C GLY A 472 27.36 -0.69 11.36
N SER A 473 27.15 -1.89 11.88
CA SER A 473 28.13 -2.97 11.85
C SER A 473 28.28 -3.66 10.48
N THR A 474 27.33 -3.50 9.56
CA THR A 474 27.32 -4.21 8.26
C THR A 474 28.44 -3.79 7.30
N GLY A 475 28.95 -2.56 7.41
CA GLY A 475 30.22 -2.15 6.80
C GLY A 475 30.36 -2.38 5.28
N PHE A 476 31.58 -2.53 4.79
CA PHE A 476 31.87 -2.98 3.42
C PHE A 476 33.13 -3.86 3.41
N SER A 477 33.29 -4.68 2.37
CA SER A 477 34.57 -5.34 2.11
C SER A 477 35.20 -4.85 0.82
N LEU A 478 36.52 -4.90 0.78
CA LEU A 478 37.33 -4.55 -0.38
C LEU A 478 38.35 -5.67 -0.61
N SER A 479 38.51 -6.06 -1.88
CA SER A 479 39.63 -6.84 -2.38
C SER A 479 40.27 -6.10 -3.55
N VAL A 480 41.59 -5.98 -3.53
CA VAL A 480 42.37 -5.24 -4.52
C VAL A 480 43.23 -6.24 -5.30
N THR A 481 43.06 -6.30 -6.62
CA THR A 481 43.84 -7.18 -7.50
C THR A 481 44.60 -6.36 -8.55
N GLY A 482 45.86 -6.71 -8.82
CA GLY A 482 46.63 -6.13 -9.92
C GLY A 482 47.45 -4.87 -9.60
N GLY A 483 47.38 -4.37 -8.36
CA GLY A 483 48.18 -3.23 -7.88
C GLY A 483 47.87 -2.86 -6.44
N ASP A 484 48.32 -1.67 -6.01
CA ASP A 484 48.12 -1.16 -4.64
C ASP A 484 47.51 0.25 -4.69
N ILE A 485 46.42 0.45 -3.94
CA ILE A 485 45.73 1.74 -3.78
C ILE A 485 45.93 2.31 -2.36
N GLY A 486 46.84 1.72 -1.58
CA GLY A 486 47.16 2.09 -0.21
C GLY A 486 46.18 1.55 0.84
N ILE A 487 45.17 0.76 0.44
CA ILE A 487 44.17 0.16 1.32
C ILE A 487 44.28 -1.36 1.20
N ALA A 488 44.39 -2.04 2.34
CA ALA A 488 44.51 -3.50 2.38
C ALA A 488 43.17 -4.19 2.11
N ASP A 489 43.24 -5.43 1.65
CA ASP A 489 42.09 -6.31 1.57
C ASP A 489 41.49 -6.54 2.96
N GLY A 490 40.17 -6.47 3.06
CA GLY A 490 39.51 -6.73 4.33
C GLY A 490 38.05 -6.30 4.38
N THR A 491 37.45 -6.57 5.53
CA THR A 491 36.11 -6.10 5.89
C THR A 491 36.25 -4.97 6.89
N TYR A 492 35.65 -3.84 6.55
CA TYR A 492 35.64 -2.63 7.35
C TYR A 492 34.23 -2.43 7.90
N THR A 493 34.09 -2.37 9.22
CA THR A 493 32.78 -2.25 9.90
C THR A 493 32.70 -0.95 10.68
N GLY A 494 31.49 -0.39 10.75
CA GLY A 494 31.15 0.63 11.73
C GLY A 494 30.68 -0.01 13.03
N LEU A 495 30.07 0.80 13.87
CA LEU A 495 29.39 0.39 15.10
C LEU A 495 27.93 0.77 14.99
N ASP A 496 27.04 -0.10 15.47
CA ASP A 496 25.65 0.27 15.69
C ASP A 496 25.54 1.16 16.93
N VAL A 497 24.50 1.98 16.98
CA VAL A 497 24.09 2.64 18.23
C VAL A 497 23.84 1.58 19.31
N ALA A 498 24.23 1.84 20.55
CA ALA A 498 23.83 1.01 21.68
C ALA A 498 23.24 1.88 22.76
N GLY A 499 22.24 1.35 23.46
CA GLY A 499 21.55 2.06 24.50
C GLY A 499 20.60 1.19 25.28
N ARG A 500 19.95 1.80 26.25
CA ARG A 500 18.96 1.19 27.13
C ARG A 500 17.92 2.23 27.51
N ILE A 501 16.75 1.78 27.95
CA ILE A 501 15.61 2.66 28.27
C ILE A 501 15.01 2.26 29.61
N ARG A 502 14.49 3.21 30.38
CA ARG A 502 13.76 2.93 31.62
C ARG A 502 12.58 3.88 31.76
N GLN A 503 11.54 3.47 32.48
CA GLN A 503 10.49 4.41 32.87
C GLN A 503 11.08 5.48 33.80
N GLN A 504 10.65 6.72 33.65
CA GLN A 504 11.16 7.84 34.43
C GLN A 504 10.98 7.57 35.93
N GLY A 505 12.06 7.70 36.71
CA GLY A 505 12.06 7.40 38.15
C GLY A 505 12.21 5.93 38.51
N SER A 506 12.25 5.00 37.54
CA SER A 506 12.61 3.60 37.77
C SER A 506 14.13 3.43 37.91
N SER A 507 14.56 2.45 38.71
CA SER A 507 15.95 2.01 38.74
C SER A 507 16.28 0.89 37.73
N GLU A 508 15.25 0.27 37.15
CA GLU A 508 15.40 -0.88 36.27
C GLU A 508 15.51 -0.44 34.80
N TRP A 509 16.60 -0.86 34.16
CA TRP A 509 16.82 -0.62 32.73
C TRP A 509 16.29 -1.78 31.90
N MET A 510 15.52 -1.43 30.88
CA MET A 510 15.10 -2.31 29.80
C MET A 510 16.12 -2.29 28.65
N THR A 511 16.25 -3.42 27.97
CA THR A 511 17.23 -3.60 26.91
C THR A 511 16.71 -3.13 25.55
N MET A 512 17.62 -2.61 24.72
CA MET A 512 17.35 -2.19 23.36
C MET A 512 18.39 -2.76 22.41
N THR A 513 17.95 -3.26 21.27
CA THR A 513 18.81 -3.67 20.16
C THR A 513 19.05 -2.49 19.23
N GLY A 514 20.32 -2.18 18.98
CA GLY A 514 20.71 -1.19 17.99
C GLY A 514 20.99 -1.78 16.61
N ARG A 515 20.59 -1.06 15.56
CA ARG A 515 20.94 -1.34 14.17
C ARG A 515 21.15 -0.03 13.42
N GLY A 516 22.35 0.19 12.90
CA GLY A 516 22.76 1.48 12.37
C GLY A 516 22.57 2.57 13.42
N ARG A 517 21.67 3.51 13.15
CA ARG A 517 21.30 4.60 14.07
C ARG A 517 20.01 4.36 14.84
N THR A 518 19.36 3.22 14.63
CA THR A 518 18.04 2.94 15.21
C THR A 518 18.21 2.04 16.44
N LEU A 519 17.59 2.44 17.56
CA LEU A 519 17.40 1.60 18.73
C LEU A 519 15.97 1.03 18.71
N THR A 520 15.82 -0.26 18.96
CA THR A 520 14.52 -0.93 19.08
C THR A 520 14.43 -1.67 20.40
N GLY A 521 13.38 -1.43 21.17
CA GLY A 521 13.16 -2.11 22.45
C GLY A 521 12.91 -3.61 22.26
N ASP A 522 13.57 -4.41 23.09
CA ASP A 522 13.57 -5.86 22.94
C ASP A 522 12.26 -6.51 23.40
N ALA A 523 11.97 -7.70 22.87
CA ALA A 523 10.72 -8.39 23.10
C ALA A 523 10.50 -8.78 24.59
N GLY A 524 9.23 -8.75 25.02
CA GLY A 524 8.84 -9.18 26.37
C GLY A 524 9.01 -8.13 27.48
N GLN A 525 9.27 -6.88 27.12
CA GLN A 525 9.36 -5.72 28.02
C GLN A 525 8.31 -4.66 27.64
N ASP A 526 8.12 -3.64 28.46
CA ASP A 526 7.14 -2.57 28.21
C ASP A 526 7.46 -1.74 26.95
N VAL A 527 8.71 -1.81 26.49
CA VAL A 527 9.22 -1.12 25.29
C VAL A 527 9.29 -2.04 24.06
N ASP A 528 8.68 -3.22 24.11
CA ASP A 528 8.69 -4.22 23.02
C ASP A 528 8.23 -3.58 21.70
N GLY A 529 9.16 -3.49 20.74
CA GLY A 529 8.95 -2.92 19.41
C GLY A 529 8.96 -1.40 19.33
N LEU A 530 9.30 -0.67 20.40
CA LEU A 530 9.51 0.78 20.36
C LEU A 530 10.82 1.08 19.63
N ALA A 531 10.75 1.78 18.50
CA ALA A 531 11.90 2.16 17.71
C ALA A 531 12.13 3.68 17.71
N MET A 532 13.38 4.07 17.90
CA MET A 532 13.85 5.45 17.91
C MET A 532 15.12 5.58 17.07
N LEU A 533 15.26 6.68 16.34
CA LEU A 533 16.44 7.04 15.57
C LEU A 533 17.30 7.99 16.41
N TYR A 534 18.57 7.65 16.61
CA TYR A 534 19.53 8.53 17.28
C TYR A 534 20.53 9.12 16.29
N THR A 535 20.54 10.45 16.19
CA THR A 535 21.38 11.20 15.24
C THR A 535 22.53 11.98 15.87
N GLY A 536 22.68 11.91 17.19
CA GLY A 536 23.74 12.62 17.86
C GLY A 536 25.12 11.97 17.74
N THR A 537 26.10 12.68 18.30
CA THR A 537 27.53 12.32 18.23
C THR A 537 28.15 12.02 19.60
N SER A 538 27.34 12.10 20.67
CA SER A 538 27.78 11.87 22.03
C SER A 538 26.93 10.83 22.74
N THR A 539 27.45 10.26 23.83
CA THR A 539 26.68 9.39 24.71
C THR A 539 26.00 10.22 25.79
N GLY A 540 24.86 9.78 26.31
CA GLY A 540 24.15 10.51 27.35
C GLY A 540 22.74 9.98 27.61
N VAL A 541 22.09 10.54 28.62
CA VAL A 541 20.68 10.25 28.96
C VAL A 541 19.81 11.36 28.40
N MET A 542 18.69 10.99 27.79
CA MET A 542 17.70 11.90 27.22
C MET A 542 16.30 11.50 27.68
N ASP A 543 15.43 12.49 27.85
CA ASP A 543 14.02 12.26 28.14
C ASP A 543 13.28 11.88 26.86
N PHE A 544 12.36 10.93 26.96
CA PHE A 544 11.51 10.46 25.88
C PHE A 544 10.13 10.11 26.40
N SER A 545 9.09 10.76 25.89
CA SER A 545 7.70 10.46 26.23
C SER A 545 7.06 9.73 25.05
N PHE A 546 6.43 8.58 25.31
CA PHE A 546 5.65 7.84 24.33
C PHE A 546 4.16 7.93 24.67
N PHE A 547 3.37 8.35 23.68
CA PHE A 547 1.94 8.50 23.76
C PHE A 547 1.26 7.49 22.84
N GLU A 548 0.19 6.88 23.34
CA GLU A 548 -0.65 5.99 22.57
C GLU A 548 -2.03 6.63 22.39
N GLY A 549 -2.23 7.33 21.27
CA GLY A 549 -3.48 7.99 20.94
C GLY A 549 -4.65 7.02 20.72
N ILE A 550 -5.86 7.58 20.68
CA ILE A 550 -7.12 6.83 20.61
C ILE A 550 -7.22 5.97 19.35
N CYS A 551 -6.78 6.46 18.20
CA CYS A 551 -6.81 5.67 16.96
C CYS A 551 -5.83 4.50 17.02
N SER A 552 -4.69 4.64 17.69
CA SER A 552 -3.76 3.52 17.93
C SER A 552 -4.38 2.46 18.83
N LYS A 553 -4.97 2.87 19.96
CA LYS A 553 -5.69 1.96 20.87
C LYS A 553 -6.86 1.28 20.17
N LEU A 554 -7.59 2.00 19.33
CA LEU A 554 -8.69 1.46 18.54
C LEU A 554 -8.19 0.49 17.49
N ASP A 555 -7.09 0.76 16.79
CA ASP A 555 -6.53 -0.17 15.82
C ASP A 555 -6.16 -1.51 16.50
N LYS A 556 -5.55 -1.48 17.69
CA LYS A 556 -5.29 -2.69 18.50
C LYS A 556 -6.57 -3.42 18.87
N ALA A 557 -7.59 -2.69 19.36
CA ALA A 557 -8.87 -3.29 19.73
C ALA A 557 -9.58 -3.90 18.51
N LEU A 558 -9.62 -3.18 17.40
CA LEU A 558 -10.25 -3.60 16.14
C LEU A 558 -9.51 -4.77 15.51
N TYR A 559 -8.17 -4.80 15.58
CA TYR A 559 -7.37 -5.94 15.14
C TYR A 559 -7.86 -7.23 15.79
N SER A 560 -8.02 -7.25 17.13
CA SER A 560 -8.53 -8.43 17.86
C SER A 560 -9.99 -8.79 17.51
N MET A 561 -10.78 -7.85 17.00
CA MET A 561 -12.17 -8.07 16.61
C MET A 561 -12.32 -8.56 15.17
N THR A 562 -11.55 -8.01 14.25
CA THR A 562 -11.69 -8.20 12.80
C THR A 562 -10.73 -9.21 12.20
N ASP A 563 -9.76 -9.72 12.97
CA ASP A 563 -8.84 -10.74 12.48
C ASP A 563 -9.60 -11.92 11.86
N SER A 564 -9.16 -12.35 10.68
CA SER A 564 -9.90 -13.32 9.86
C SER A 564 -9.79 -14.75 10.38
N VAL A 565 -8.80 -15.04 11.23
CA VAL A 565 -8.50 -16.37 11.75
C VAL A 565 -8.99 -16.51 13.18
N ASP A 566 -8.51 -15.62 14.05
CA ASP A 566 -8.69 -15.69 15.51
C ASP A 566 -9.55 -14.55 16.06
N GLY A 567 -9.99 -13.63 15.21
CA GLY A 567 -10.81 -12.49 15.62
C GLY A 567 -12.16 -12.89 16.21
N PHE A 568 -12.69 -12.04 17.08
CA PHE A 568 -13.98 -12.29 17.75
C PHE A 568 -15.13 -12.53 16.75
N VAL A 569 -15.19 -11.76 15.66
CA VAL A 569 -16.26 -11.87 14.66
C VAL A 569 -16.11 -13.16 13.85
N ALA A 570 -14.90 -13.48 13.39
CA ALA A 570 -14.62 -14.72 12.67
C ALA A 570 -14.96 -15.95 13.52
N THR A 571 -14.58 -15.96 14.79
CA THR A 571 -14.91 -17.01 15.76
C THR A 571 -16.43 -17.17 15.94
N ARG A 572 -17.17 -16.06 16.00
CA ARG A 572 -18.63 -16.08 16.12
C ARG A 572 -19.29 -16.65 14.86
N GLN A 573 -18.86 -16.22 13.67
CA GLN A 573 -19.35 -16.75 12.40
C GLN A 573 -19.07 -18.26 12.25
N LYS A 574 -17.86 -18.72 12.65
CA LYS A 574 -17.51 -20.15 12.69
C LYS A 574 -18.38 -20.94 13.65
N THR A 575 -18.71 -20.36 14.81
CA THR A 575 -19.63 -20.99 15.77
C THR A 575 -21.03 -21.15 15.20
N LEU A 576 -21.56 -20.10 14.54
CA LEU A 576 -22.88 -20.16 13.88
C LEU A 576 -22.88 -21.18 12.74
N GLN A 577 -21.83 -21.22 11.92
CA GLN A 577 -21.68 -22.22 10.86
C GLN A 577 -21.66 -23.64 11.44
N GLY A 578 -20.89 -23.89 12.50
CA GLY A 578 -20.86 -25.20 13.13
C GLY A 578 -22.21 -25.63 13.76
N GLN A 579 -23.05 -24.68 14.19
CA GLN A 579 -24.42 -24.97 14.61
C GLN A 579 -25.31 -25.34 13.42
N MET A 580 -25.19 -24.62 12.30
CA MET A 580 -25.90 -24.93 11.05
C MET A 580 -25.52 -26.32 10.53
N ASP A 581 -24.22 -26.65 10.51
CA ASP A 581 -23.74 -27.96 10.05
C ASP A 581 -24.28 -29.12 10.93
N LYS A 582 -24.42 -28.89 12.24
CA LYS A 582 -25.04 -29.86 13.15
C LYS A 582 -26.54 -30.01 12.90
N ILE A 583 -27.24 -28.93 12.54
CA ILE A 583 -28.65 -28.98 12.15
C ILE A 583 -28.81 -29.72 10.82
N ASP A 584 -27.94 -29.46 9.84
CA ASP A 584 -27.94 -30.15 8.55
C ASP A 584 -27.78 -31.65 8.71
N LYS A 585 -26.82 -32.10 9.52
CA LYS A 585 -26.66 -33.52 9.85
C LYS A 585 -27.89 -34.11 10.54
N LYS A 586 -28.63 -33.34 11.35
CA LYS A 586 -29.88 -33.81 11.98
C LYS A 586 -31.00 -33.93 10.96
N ILE A 587 -31.15 -32.94 10.08
CA ILE A 587 -32.13 -32.94 8.99
C ILE A 587 -31.89 -34.15 8.10
N GLU A 588 -30.65 -34.36 7.62
CA GLU A 588 -30.29 -35.49 6.77
C GLU A 588 -30.67 -36.85 7.41
N ASN A 589 -30.31 -37.04 8.69
CA ASN A 589 -30.68 -38.26 9.42
C ASN A 589 -32.19 -38.44 9.59
N MET A 590 -32.94 -37.34 9.75
CA MET A 590 -34.39 -37.37 9.89
C MET A 590 -35.08 -37.62 8.54
N GLU A 591 -34.57 -37.07 7.45
CA GLU A 591 -35.05 -37.31 6.10
C GLU A 591 -34.86 -38.79 5.70
N VAL A 592 -33.70 -39.37 5.99
CA VAL A 592 -33.47 -40.82 5.77
C VAL A 592 -34.48 -41.68 6.54
N ARG A 593 -34.80 -41.30 7.79
CA ARG A 593 -35.83 -42.00 8.59
C ARG A 593 -37.23 -41.80 8.01
N LEU A 594 -37.55 -40.60 7.53
CA LEU A 594 -38.84 -40.27 6.93
C LEU A 594 -39.07 -41.06 5.64
N SER A 595 -38.04 -41.20 4.79
CA SER A 595 -38.11 -42.02 3.58
C SER A 595 -38.38 -43.50 3.90
N ARG A 596 -37.67 -44.08 4.89
CA ARG A 596 -37.93 -45.47 5.34
C ARG A 596 -39.33 -45.64 5.91
N TYR A 597 -39.83 -44.63 6.62
CA TYR A 597 -41.20 -44.64 7.14
C TYR A 597 -42.22 -44.65 5.99
N GLN A 598 -42.02 -43.79 4.97
CA GLN A 598 -42.85 -43.75 3.77
C GLN A 598 -42.85 -45.10 3.04
N GLU A 599 -41.69 -45.70 2.81
CA GLU A 599 -41.56 -47.03 2.19
C GLU A 599 -42.30 -48.10 3.00
N THR A 600 -42.15 -48.11 4.32
CA THR A 600 -42.83 -49.06 5.21
C THR A 600 -44.35 -48.89 5.15
N MET A 601 -44.83 -47.65 5.13
CA MET A 601 -46.26 -47.37 5.00
C MET A 601 -46.79 -47.84 3.64
N ILE A 602 -46.10 -47.51 2.54
CA ILE A 602 -46.48 -47.97 1.19
C ILE A 602 -46.56 -49.50 1.15
N ALA A 603 -45.56 -50.20 1.68
CA ALA A 603 -45.55 -51.66 1.73
C ALA A 603 -46.72 -52.24 2.53
N LYS A 604 -47.05 -51.63 3.69
CA LYS A 604 -48.21 -52.05 4.51
C LYS A 604 -49.54 -51.84 3.79
N TYR A 605 -49.74 -50.68 3.16
CA TYR A 605 -50.97 -50.39 2.41
C TYR A 605 -51.11 -51.27 1.17
N ALA A 606 -50.03 -51.52 0.43
CA ALA A 606 -50.02 -52.46 -0.69
C ALA A 606 -50.35 -53.90 -0.25
N ALA A 607 -49.80 -54.36 0.89
CA ALA A 607 -50.12 -55.68 1.43
C ALA A 607 -51.59 -55.79 1.87
N MET A 608 -52.14 -54.74 2.50
CA MET A 608 -53.57 -54.68 2.83
C MET A 608 -54.46 -54.71 1.59
N GLU A 609 -54.08 -54.01 0.52
CA GLU A 609 -54.80 -54.02 -0.75
C GLU A 609 -54.78 -55.41 -1.42
N SER A 610 -53.64 -56.11 -1.38
CA SER A 610 -53.54 -57.51 -1.84
C SER A 610 -54.44 -58.45 -1.02
N MET A 611 -54.48 -58.29 0.30
CA MET A 611 -55.35 -59.07 1.17
C MET A 611 -56.83 -58.78 0.91
N LEU A 612 -57.20 -57.50 0.73
CA LEU A 612 -58.57 -57.10 0.40
C LEU A 612 -59.02 -57.65 -0.94
N ASN A 613 -58.15 -57.60 -1.97
CA ASN A 613 -58.42 -58.25 -3.26
C ASN A 613 -58.64 -59.76 -3.09
N THR A 614 -57.81 -60.43 -2.27
CA THR A 614 -57.96 -61.86 -1.99
C THR A 614 -59.28 -62.14 -1.29
N LEU A 615 -59.65 -61.35 -0.27
CA LEU A 615 -60.92 -61.47 0.45
C LEU A 615 -62.13 -61.19 -0.45
N GLN A 616 -62.05 -60.18 -1.34
CA GLN A 616 -63.10 -59.91 -2.32
C GLN A 616 -63.25 -61.04 -3.34
N SER A 617 -62.14 -61.63 -3.78
CA SER A 617 -62.17 -62.81 -4.65
C SER A 617 -62.77 -64.03 -3.94
N GLN A 618 -62.44 -64.25 -2.66
CA GLN A 618 -63.02 -65.31 -1.82
C GLN A 618 -64.51 -65.06 -1.57
N GLN A 619 -64.91 -63.82 -1.28
CA GLN A 619 -66.31 -63.45 -1.12
C GLN A 619 -67.09 -63.67 -2.43
N SER A 620 -66.54 -63.27 -3.57
CA SER A 620 -67.15 -63.48 -4.89
C SER A 620 -67.28 -64.97 -5.20
N TRP A 621 -66.25 -65.76 -4.88
CA TRP A 621 -66.27 -67.22 -5.01
C TRP A 621 -67.32 -67.86 -4.07
N LEU A 622 -67.34 -67.49 -2.79
CA LEU A 622 -68.36 -67.95 -1.83
C LEU A 622 -69.77 -67.56 -2.27
N SER A 623 -69.96 -66.34 -2.76
CA SER A 623 -71.23 -65.86 -3.28
C SER A 623 -71.66 -66.61 -4.54
N SER A 624 -70.72 -67.02 -5.39
CA SER A 624 -70.98 -67.88 -6.55
C SER A 624 -71.35 -69.30 -6.13
N GLN A 625 -70.65 -69.87 -5.14
CA GLN A 625 -70.97 -71.18 -4.57
C GLN A 625 -72.35 -71.19 -3.89
N ILE A 626 -72.65 -70.18 -3.06
CA ILE A 626 -73.97 -70.00 -2.44
C ILE A 626 -75.04 -69.85 -3.51
N SER A 627 -74.82 -69.01 -4.52
CA SER A 627 -75.75 -68.85 -5.66
C SER A 627 -76.00 -70.18 -6.39
N SER A 628 -74.97 -71.01 -6.57
CA SER A 628 -75.09 -72.34 -7.17
C SER A 628 -75.84 -73.35 -6.30
N LEU A 629 -75.77 -73.22 -4.97
CA LEU A 629 -76.52 -74.03 -4.01
C LEU A 629 -77.99 -73.59 -3.90
N THR A 630 -78.27 -72.30 -4.08
CA THR A 630 -79.65 -71.75 -4.12
C THR A 630 -80.32 -71.88 -5.49
N GLY A 631 -79.56 -72.00 -6.58
CA GLY A 631 -80.06 -72.17 -7.94
C GLY A 631 -80.49 -73.59 -8.30
N ASN A 632 -80.36 -74.55 -7.37
CA ASN A 632 -80.75 -75.96 -7.56
C ASN A 632 -81.99 -76.35 -6.73
N LYS A 633 -82.90 -75.39 -6.52
CA LYS A 633 -84.26 -75.65 -6.01
C LYS A 633 -85.32 -75.19 -7.00
#